data_AF-A0A448MQ80-F1
#
_entry.id   AF-A0A448MQ80-F1
#
_cell.length_a   1.000
_cell.length_b   1.000
_cell.length_c   1.000
_cell.angle_alpha   90.00
_cell.angle_beta   90.00
_cell.angle_gamma   90.00
#
_symmetry.space_group_name_H-M   'P 1'
#
loop_
_entity.id
_entity.type
_entity.pdbx_description
1 polymer ?
#
loop_
_entity_poly.entity_id
_entity_poly.type
_entity_poly.pdbx_seq_one_letter_code
_entity_poly.pdbx_strand_id
1 'polypeptide(L)'
;MMKNYFSIIEEENVPLIKLLNHQRIRSSDFFPIHSFSKICPELLNIEQYKQYQKNKLTKFISRNQDRHTTFNTSVGAVFDNSDISTTAKEGAIFIEVYRRNISLDECKQYLENHSDKDSTHYRRLLCLYDYMINNTEPLL
;
A
#
# COMPACT_ATOMS: atom_id res chain seq x y z
N MET A 1 13.36 -4.60 2.89
CA MET A 1 12.12 -5.03 3.55
C MET A 1 10.92 -4.97 2.61
N MET A 2 10.54 -3.81 2.06
CA MET A 2 9.32 -3.68 1.24
C MET A 2 9.24 -4.55 -0.02
N LYS A 3 10.38 -4.82 -0.69
CA LYS A 3 10.43 -5.72 -1.86
C LYS A 3 10.04 -7.16 -1.51
N ASN A 4 10.33 -7.58 -0.28
CA ASN A 4 10.08 -8.92 0.23
C ASN A 4 8.87 -8.92 1.17
N TYR A 5 8.03 -7.89 1.13
CA TYR A 5 6.93 -7.71 2.09
C TYR A 5 6.08 -8.97 2.22
N PHE A 6 5.60 -9.53 1.10
CA PHE A 6 4.71 -10.70 1.14
C PHE A 6 5.41 -11.94 1.70
N SER A 7 6.65 -12.21 1.31
CA SER A 7 7.45 -13.32 1.88
C SER A 7 7.66 -13.14 3.38
N ILE A 8 7.92 -11.92 3.86
CA ILE A 8 8.10 -11.64 5.29
C ILE A 8 6.81 -11.89 6.07
N ILE A 9 5.65 -11.52 5.50
CA ILE A 9 4.34 -11.77 6.12
C ILE A 9 4.02 -13.26 6.14
N GLU A 10 4.26 -13.96 5.02
CA GLU A 10 4.00 -15.41 4.90
C GLU A 10 4.88 -16.24 5.82
N GLU A 11 6.16 -15.89 5.94
CA GLU A 11 7.12 -16.57 6.83
C GLU A 11 6.96 -16.15 8.30
N GLU A 12 6.13 -15.16 8.60
CA GLU A 12 6.05 -14.49 9.91
C GLU A 12 7.44 -14.19 10.49
N ASN A 13 8.33 -13.60 9.67
CA ASN A 13 9.75 -13.49 9.97
C ASN A 13 10.05 -12.44 11.07
N VAL A 14 9.75 -12.78 12.33
CA VAL A 14 9.89 -11.92 13.51
C VAL A 14 11.32 -11.35 13.66
N PRO A 15 12.41 -12.14 13.53
CA PRO A 15 13.76 -11.59 13.65
C PRO A 15 14.05 -10.46 12.67
N LEU A 16 13.60 -10.61 11.41
CA LEU A 16 13.77 -9.59 10.38
C LEU A 16 12.91 -8.36 10.66
N ILE A 17 11.65 -8.55 11.08
CA ILE A 17 10.74 -7.45 11.44
C ILE A 17 11.32 -6.64 12.62
N LYS A 18 11.89 -7.31 13.63
CA LYS A 18 12.46 -6.68 14.82
C LYS A 18 13.61 -5.71 14.53
N LEU A 19 14.28 -5.85 13.38
CA LEU A 19 15.29 -4.89 12.91
C LEU A 19 14.73 -3.47 12.71
N LEU A 20 13.40 -3.32 12.60
CA LEU A 20 12.75 -2.01 12.54
C LEU A 20 12.94 -1.19 13.81
N ASN A 21 13.16 -1.82 14.98
CA ASN A 21 13.43 -1.09 16.23
C ASN A 21 14.74 -0.29 16.18
N HIS A 22 15.64 -0.63 15.25
CA HIS A 22 16.92 0.05 15.05
C HIS A 22 16.90 1.05 13.88
N GLN A 23 15.73 1.26 13.28
CA GLN A 23 15.56 2.13 12.12
C GLN A 23 14.53 3.22 12.41
N ARG A 24 14.78 4.43 11.91
CA ARG A 24 13.80 5.51 11.99
C ARG A 24 13.02 5.60 10.68
N ILE A 25 11.73 5.26 10.73
CA ILE A 25 10.80 5.50 9.62
C ILE A 25 10.42 6.99 9.64
N ARG A 26 10.58 7.67 8.51
CA ARG A 26 10.23 9.09 8.37
C ARG A 26 8.79 9.23 7.92
N SER A 27 8.11 10.28 8.36
CA SER A 27 6.73 10.60 7.93
C SER A 27 6.59 10.88 6.44
N SER A 28 7.69 11.19 5.74
CA SER A 28 7.74 11.36 4.29
C SER A 28 7.69 10.05 3.52
N ASP A 29 8.07 8.93 4.14
CA ASP A 29 8.22 7.64 3.48
C ASP A 29 6.88 6.89 3.44
N PHE A 30 6.63 6.17 2.35
CA PHE A 30 5.58 5.15 2.32
C PHE A 30 6.14 3.88 2.96
N PHE A 31 5.62 3.50 4.12
CA PHE A 31 6.04 2.30 4.84
C PHE A 31 4.82 1.56 5.41
N PRO A 32 4.60 0.27 5.06
CA PRO A 32 3.53 -0.54 5.63
C PRO A 32 3.93 -1.02 7.03
N ILE A 33 3.12 -0.75 8.05
CA ILE A 33 3.41 -1.14 9.44
C ILE A 33 2.35 -2.05 10.05
N HIS A 34 1.13 -2.10 9.50
CA HIS A 34 0.03 -2.78 10.18
C HIS A 34 0.28 -4.29 10.29
N SER A 35 0.61 -4.96 9.19
CA SER A 35 0.90 -6.41 9.23
C SER A 35 2.11 -6.72 10.09
N PHE A 36 3.19 -5.93 10.00
CA PHE A 36 4.38 -6.10 10.83
C PHE A 36 4.09 -5.93 12.32
N SER A 37 3.24 -4.97 12.70
CA SER A 37 2.83 -4.75 14.09
C SER A 37 1.97 -5.89 14.66
N LYS A 38 1.25 -6.64 13.80
CA LYS A 38 0.50 -7.83 14.23
C LYS A 38 1.42 -9.04 14.45
N ILE A 39 2.41 -9.23 13.58
CA ILE A 39 3.38 -10.34 13.67
C ILE A 39 4.40 -10.11 14.80
N CYS A 40 4.82 -8.86 15.01
CA CYS A 40 5.83 -8.48 15.99
C CYS A 40 5.28 -7.38 16.92
N PRO A 41 4.47 -7.73 17.94
CA PRO A 41 3.86 -6.76 18.84
C PRO A 41 4.86 -5.95 19.68
N GLU A 42 6.10 -6.42 19.81
CA GLU A 42 7.17 -5.72 20.53
C GLU A 42 7.84 -4.58 19.74
N LEU A 43 7.36 -4.29 18.52
CA LEU A 43 7.87 -3.17 17.74
C LEU A 43 7.68 -1.85 18.51
N LEU A 44 8.68 -0.99 18.42
CA LEU A 44 8.67 0.33 19.02
C LEU A 44 8.00 1.34 18.07
N ASN A 45 7.40 2.39 18.65
CA ASN A 45 6.78 3.50 17.91
C ASN A 45 5.64 3.10 16.95
N ILE A 46 5.02 1.93 17.12
CA ILE A 46 3.97 1.38 16.24
C ILE A 46 2.88 2.42 15.97
N GLU A 47 2.33 3.05 17.01
CA GLU A 47 1.23 4.00 16.86
C GLU A 47 1.63 5.24 16.05
N GLN A 48 2.85 5.74 16.23
CA GLN A 48 3.38 6.83 15.42
C GLN A 48 3.50 6.41 13.94
N TYR A 49 4.01 5.21 13.67
CA TYR A 49 4.19 4.72 12.31
C TYR A 49 2.87 4.40 11.62
N LYS A 50 1.86 3.90 12.34
CA LYS A 50 0.49 3.73 11.82
C LYS A 50 -0.09 5.08 11.39
N GLN A 51 0.11 6.12 12.21
CA GLN A 51 -0.32 7.48 11.86
C GLN A 51 0.44 8.03 10.64
N TYR A 52 1.73 7.75 10.49
CA TYR A 52 2.49 8.15 9.30
C TYR A 52 1.93 7.50 8.03
N GLN A 53 1.67 6.18 8.06
CA GLN A 53 1.06 5.47 6.95
C GLN A 53 -0.33 6.04 6.62
N LYS A 54 -1.21 6.17 7.63
CA LYS A 54 -2.57 6.71 7.47
C LYS A 54 -2.53 8.11 6.84
N ASN A 55 -1.75 9.04 7.39
CA ASN A 55 -1.66 10.41 6.90
C ASN A 55 -1.14 10.51 5.45
N LYS A 56 -0.22 9.62 5.06
CA LYS A 56 0.30 9.57 3.68
C LYS A 56 -0.76 9.08 2.71
N LEU A 57 -1.54 8.08 3.09
CA LEU A 57 -2.62 7.54 2.28
C LEU A 57 -3.75 8.56 2.14
N THR A 58 -4.25 9.12 3.24
CA THR A 58 -5.34 10.12 3.22
C THR A 58 -4.97 11.33 2.37
N LYS A 59 -3.76 11.87 2.53
CA LYS A 59 -3.25 12.98 1.72
C LYS A 59 -3.22 12.65 0.23
N PHE A 60 -2.88 11.42 -0.15
CA PHE A 60 -2.91 11.01 -1.56
C PHE A 60 -4.34 10.88 -2.07
N ILE A 61 -5.23 10.25 -1.30
CA ILE A 61 -6.64 10.08 -1.67
C ILE A 61 -7.31 11.44 -1.87
N SER A 62 -7.24 12.34 -0.89
CA SER A 62 -7.90 13.66 -0.96
C SER A 62 -7.45 14.50 -2.16
N ARG A 63 -6.23 14.28 -2.67
CA ARG A 63 -5.68 15.01 -3.83
C ARG A 63 -6.07 14.41 -5.18
N ASN A 64 -6.43 13.12 -5.21
CA ASN A 64 -6.50 12.35 -6.46
C ASN A 64 -7.81 11.60 -6.68
N GLN A 65 -8.67 11.47 -5.67
CA GLN A 65 -9.91 10.70 -5.77
C GLN A 65 -10.82 11.17 -6.91
N ASP A 66 -10.91 12.48 -7.16
CA ASP A 66 -11.76 13.02 -8.23
C ASP A 66 -11.08 12.96 -9.60
N ARG A 67 -9.75 12.84 -9.64
CA ARG A 67 -8.94 12.89 -10.87
C ARG A 67 -8.76 11.54 -11.56
N HIS A 68 -8.90 10.46 -10.80
CA HIS A 68 -8.61 9.11 -11.28
C HIS A 68 -9.79 8.16 -11.11
N THR A 69 -11.00 8.69 -11.04
CA THR A 69 -12.23 7.89 -11.05
C THR A 69 -12.47 7.35 -12.45
N THR A 70 -12.47 6.02 -12.58
CA THR A 70 -12.59 5.34 -13.88
C THR A 70 -13.55 4.17 -13.84
N PHE A 71 -13.95 3.72 -12.63
CA PHE A 71 -14.84 2.58 -12.38
C PHE A 71 -14.33 1.26 -12.96
N ASN A 72 -13.04 1.19 -13.29
CA ASN A 72 -12.41 -0.05 -13.73
C ASN A 72 -12.30 -1.04 -12.57
N THR A 73 -12.69 -2.28 -12.82
CA THR A 73 -12.76 -3.34 -11.79
C THR A 73 -11.57 -4.29 -11.81
N SER A 74 -10.58 -4.05 -12.67
CA SER A 74 -9.34 -4.82 -12.74
C SER A 74 -8.16 -3.92 -13.09
N VAL A 75 -6.95 -4.34 -12.70
CA VAL A 75 -5.69 -3.69 -13.06
C VAL A 75 -5.49 -3.71 -14.58
N GLY A 76 -5.81 -4.84 -15.23
CA GLY A 76 -5.77 -4.98 -16.69
C GLY A 76 -6.65 -3.93 -17.38
N ALA A 77 -7.91 -3.78 -16.92
CA ALA A 77 -8.82 -2.77 -17.46
C ALA A 77 -8.27 -1.34 -17.33
N VAL A 78 -7.59 -1.00 -16.22
CA VAL A 78 -6.92 0.31 -16.09
C VAL A 78 -5.79 0.47 -17.10
N PHE A 79 -5.01 -0.59 -17.37
CA PHE A 79 -3.93 -0.54 -18.37
C PHE A 79 -4.42 -0.55 -19.82
N ASP A 80 -5.58 -1.13 -20.10
CA ASP A 80 -6.16 -1.16 -21.44
C ASP A 80 -7.00 0.09 -21.75
N ASN A 81 -7.40 0.84 -20.72
CA ASN A 81 -8.19 2.05 -20.88
C ASN A 81 -7.36 3.19 -21.52
N SER A 82 -7.75 3.57 -22.74
CA SER A 82 -7.11 4.63 -23.53
C SER A 82 -7.42 6.04 -23.05
N ASP A 83 -8.48 6.22 -22.26
CA ASP A 83 -8.87 7.53 -21.69
C ASP A 83 -7.99 7.89 -20.49
N ILE A 84 -7.26 6.92 -19.93
CA ILE A 84 -6.30 7.13 -18.85
C ILE A 84 -4.91 7.27 -19.45
N SER A 85 -4.29 8.44 -19.26
CA SER A 85 -2.90 8.64 -19.67
C SER A 85 -1.98 7.63 -18.98
N THR A 86 -0.90 7.24 -19.66
CA THR A 86 0.09 6.29 -19.12
C THR A 86 0.60 6.68 -17.73
N THR A 87 0.79 7.97 -17.48
CA THR A 87 1.27 8.50 -16.19
C THR A 87 0.21 8.51 -15.09
N ALA A 88 -1.08 8.42 -15.44
CA ALA A 88 -2.20 8.41 -14.49
C ALA A 88 -2.63 7.00 -14.06
N LYS A 89 -2.26 5.96 -14.82
CA LYS A 89 -2.71 4.56 -14.59
C LYS A 89 -2.44 4.05 -13.19
N GLU A 90 -1.25 4.29 -12.64
CA GLU A 90 -0.93 3.86 -11.28
C GLU A 90 -1.68 4.67 -10.20
N GLY A 91 -2.04 5.91 -10.49
CA GLY A 91 -2.93 6.70 -9.66
C GLY A 91 -4.36 6.15 -9.68
N ALA A 92 -4.83 5.73 -10.85
CA ALA A 92 -6.13 5.09 -11.03
C ALA A 92 -6.20 3.75 -10.31
N ILE A 93 -5.22 2.84 -10.47
CA ILE A 93 -5.18 1.57 -9.73
C ILE A 93 -5.30 1.83 -8.23
N PHE A 94 -4.55 2.78 -7.69
CA PHE A 94 -4.63 3.13 -6.28
C PHE A 94 -6.05 3.55 -5.86
N ILE A 95 -6.70 4.44 -6.62
CA ILE A 95 -8.06 4.93 -6.28
C ILE A 95 -9.11 3.83 -6.43
N GLU A 96 -9.02 3.00 -7.46
CA GLU A 96 -9.96 1.89 -7.68
C GLU A 96 -9.80 0.79 -6.61
N VAL A 97 -8.57 0.49 -6.16
CA VAL A 97 -8.33 -0.39 -5.01
C VAL A 97 -8.91 0.22 -3.73
N TYR A 98 -8.64 1.50 -3.47
CA TYR A 98 -9.18 2.20 -2.30
C TYR A 98 -10.71 2.15 -2.24
N ARG A 99 -11.37 2.30 -3.40
CA ARG A 99 -12.83 2.22 -3.56
C ARG A 99 -13.39 0.81 -3.57
N ARG A 100 -12.55 -0.22 -3.44
CA ARG A 100 -12.92 -1.64 -3.52
C ARG A 100 -13.48 -2.06 -4.89
N ASN A 101 -13.23 -1.29 -5.95
CA ASN A 101 -13.56 -1.68 -7.32
C ASN A 101 -12.57 -2.73 -7.84
N ILE A 102 -11.29 -2.59 -7.51
CA ILE A 102 -10.28 -3.64 -7.66
C ILE A 102 -10.14 -4.38 -6.33
N SER A 103 -10.23 -5.70 -6.36
CA SER A 103 -10.15 -6.55 -5.17
C SER A 103 -8.77 -6.49 -4.50
N LEU A 104 -8.69 -6.80 -3.20
CA LEU A 104 -7.39 -6.91 -2.52
C LEU A 104 -6.57 -8.10 -3.04
N ASP A 105 -7.21 -9.17 -3.48
CA ASP A 105 -6.52 -10.33 -4.06
C ASP A 105 -5.83 -9.97 -5.37
N GLU A 106 -6.52 -9.24 -6.25
CA GLU A 106 -5.92 -8.75 -7.49
C GLU A 106 -4.85 -7.68 -7.22
N CYS A 107 -5.08 -6.79 -6.26
CA CYS A 107 -4.07 -5.83 -5.81
C CYS A 107 -2.80 -6.54 -5.31
N LYS A 108 -2.95 -7.62 -4.52
CA LYS A 108 -1.84 -8.47 -4.07
C LYS A 108 -1.09 -9.08 -5.26
N GLN A 109 -1.81 -9.71 -6.19
CA GLN A 109 -1.21 -10.30 -7.39
C GLN A 109 -0.43 -9.27 -8.20
N TYR A 110 -0.98 -8.07 -8.37
CA TYR A 110 -0.30 -6.97 -9.05
C TYR A 110 0.97 -6.55 -8.32
N LEU A 111 0.92 -6.37 -6.99
CA LEU A 111 2.09 -6.01 -6.18
C LEU A 111 3.18 -7.10 -6.19
N GLU A 112 2.79 -8.37 -6.11
CA GLU A 112 3.73 -9.51 -6.13
C GLU A 112 4.48 -9.60 -7.46
N ASN A 113 3.78 -9.37 -8.58
CA ASN A 113 4.33 -9.41 -9.93
C ASN A 113 4.91 -8.07 -10.42
N HIS A 114 4.84 -7.00 -9.61
CA HIS A 114 5.33 -5.68 -10.00
C HIS A 114 6.85 -5.68 -10.21
N SER A 115 7.31 -5.16 -11.36
CA SER A 115 8.72 -5.20 -11.76
C SER A 115 9.60 -4.24 -10.95
N ASP A 116 9.16 -3.00 -10.74
CA ASP A 116 9.90 -1.99 -9.97
C ASP A 116 9.35 -1.84 -8.54
N LYS A 117 9.78 -2.74 -7.65
CA LYS A 117 9.43 -2.71 -6.22
C LYS A 117 10.16 -1.61 -5.42
N ASP A 118 11.02 -0.81 -6.05
CA ASP A 118 11.59 0.40 -5.45
C ASP A 118 10.76 1.66 -5.73
N SER A 119 9.89 1.62 -6.73
CA SER A 119 9.10 2.77 -7.15
C SER A 119 8.25 3.34 -6.02
N THR A 120 8.06 4.66 -6.05
CA THR A 120 7.13 5.34 -5.13
C THR A 120 5.71 4.82 -5.30
N HIS A 121 5.34 4.42 -6.51
CA HIS A 121 4.02 3.90 -6.85
C HIS A 121 3.76 2.55 -6.19
N TYR A 122 4.70 1.60 -6.32
CA TYR A 122 4.67 0.32 -5.61
C TYR A 122 4.54 0.52 -4.11
N ARG A 123 5.43 1.32 -3.51
CA ARG A 123 5.46 1.54 -2.05
C ARG A 123 4.14 2.13 -1.54
N ARG A 124 3.56 3.06 -2.30
CA ARG A 124 2.27 3.68 -1.98
C ARG A 124 1.12 2.69 -2.05
N LEU A 125 1.04 1.89 -3.12
CA LEU A 125 -0.01 0.89 -3.28
C LEU A 125 0.12 -0.23 -2.24
N LEU A 126 1.35 -0.64 -1.92
CA LEU A 126 1.63 -1.59 -0.85
C LEU A 126 1.15 -1.09 0.52
N CYS A 127 1.35 0.20 0.82
CA CYS A 127 0.82 0.79 2.06
C CYS A 127 -0.71 0.80 2.08
N LEU A 128 -1.37 1.02 0.94
CA LEU A 128 -2.82 0.95 0.85
C LEU A 128 -3.31 -0.48 1.12
N TYR A 129 -2.70 -1.47 0.46
CA TYR A 129 -2.98 -2.88 0.67
C TYR A 129 -2.81 -3.28 2.14
N ASP A 130 -1.64 -2.98 2.75
CA ASP A 130 -1.35 -3.28 4.14
C ASP A 130 -2.37 -2.63 5.09
N TYR A 131 -2.77 -1.39 4.84
CA TYR A 131 -3.81 -0.76 5.64
C TYR A 131 -5.15 -1.48 5.49
N MET A 132 -5.61 -1.74 4.26
CA MET A 132 -6.95 -2.23 3.97
C MET A 132 -7.17 -3.71 4.33
N ILE A 133 -6.12 -4.52 4.36
CA ILE A 133 -6.21 -5.92 4.83
C ILE A 133 -6.24 -6.00 6.36
N ASN A 134 -5.72 -4.98 7.05
CA ASN A 134 -5.58 -5.00 8.50
C ASN A 134 -6.63 -4.18 9.26
N ASN A 135 -7.33 -3.28 8.59
CA ASN A 135 -8.28 -2.35 9.19
C ASN A 135 -9.59 -2.37 8.40
N THR A 136 -10.71 -2.27 9.11
CA THR A 136 -12.04 -2.09 8.53
C THR A 136 -12.46 -0.62 8.47
N GLU A 137 -11.75 0.25 9.17
CA GLU A 137 -12.00 1.70 9.17
C GLU A 137 -11.71 2.30 7.79
N PRO A 138 -12.59 3.18 7.28
CA PRO A 138 -12.31 3.93 6.07
C PRO A 138 -11.18 4.95 6.32
N LEU A 139 -10.36 5.20 5.30
CA LEU A 139 -9.28 6.19 5.34
C LEU A 139 -9.82 7.64 5.32
N LEU A 140 -10.96 7.87 4.67
CA LEU A 140 -11.69 9.13 4.61
C LEU A 140 -13.18 8.86 4.81
#